data_AF-A0A8B8ZJJ4-F1
#
_entry.id   AF-A0A8B8ZJJ4-F1
#
_cell.length_a   1.000
_cell.length_b   1.000
_cell.length_c   1.000
_cell.angle_alpha   90.00
_cell.angle_beta   90.00
_cell.angle_gamma   90.00
#
_symmetry.space_group_name_H-M   'P 1'
#
loop_
_entity.id
_entity.type
_entity.pdbx_description
1 polymer ?
#
loop_
_entity_poly.entity_id
_entity_poly.type
_entity_poly.pdbx_seq_one_letter_code
_entity_poly.pdbx_strand_id
1 'polypeptide(L)'
;MALGEALFDEELGKPIGQIVAVCGRNQILSSTLQSIKWRVPVKIRGFETQMEKWMGACDCIITKAGPGTIAEALIRGLPIILNDFIPGQV
;
A
#
# COMPACT_ATOMS: atom_id res chain seq x y z
N MET A 1 -12.46 6.65 4.36
CA MET A 1 -11.01 6.35 4.44
C MET A 1 -10.37 7.03 3.24
N ALA A 2 -9.47 8.01 3.44
CA ALA A 2 -9.12 9.00 2.41
C ALA A 2 -8.69 8.42 1.06
N LEU A 3 -7.84 7.38 1.05
CA LEU A 3 -7.39 6.73 -0.21
C LEU A 3 -8.52 6.00 -0.95
N GLY A 4 -9.44 5.37 -0.24
CA GLY A 4 -10.57 4.68 -0.86
C GLY A 4 -11.58 5.64 -1.49
N GLU A 5 -11.69 6.85 -0.95
CA GLU A 5 -12.51 7.93 -1.53
C GLU A 5 -11.78 8.58 -2.71
N ALA A 6 -10.48 8.86 -2.59
CA ALA A 6 -9.69 9.45 -3.67
C ALA A 6 -9.56 8.56 -4.92
N LEU A 7 -9.69 7.23 -4.76
CA LEU A 7 -9.61 6.25 -5.85
C LEU A 7 -10.98 5.82 -6.37
N PHE A 8 -12.06 6.48 -5.96
CA PHE A 8 -13.41 6.22 -6.44
C PHE A 8 -13.94 7.45 -7.19
N ASP A 9 -14.42 7.24 -8.41
CA ASP A 9 -15.06 8.28 -9.21
C ASP A 9 -16.56 8.27 -8.93
N GLU A 10 -17.06 9.34 -8.29
CA GLU A 10 -18.47 9.49 -7.92
C GLU A 10 -19.37 9.79 -9.13
N GLU A 11 -18.86 10.47 -10.15
CA GLU A 11 -19.64 10.80 -11.35
C GLU A 11 -19.89 9.55 -12.20
N LEU A 12 -18.87 8.71 -12.34
CA LEU A 12 -18.94 7.45 -13.08
C LEU A 12 -19.38 6.26 -12.21
N GLY A 13 -19.51 6.46 -10.90
CA GLY A 13 -19.92 5.44 -9.94
C GLY A 13 -19.00 4.21 -9.91
N LYS A 14 -17.70 4.37 -10.19
CA LYS A 14 -16.76 3.25 -10.36
C LYS A 14 -15.38 3.53 -9.74
N PRO A 15 -14.64 2.48 -9.33
CA PRO A 15 -13.26 2.64 -8.89
C PRO A 15 -12.36 3.02 -10.08
N ILE A 16 -11.48 4.00 -9.87
CA ILE A 16 -10.43 4.42 -10.81
C ILE A 16 -9.04 3.90 -10.41
N GLY A 17 -8.95 3.19 -9.28
CA GLY A 17 -7.74 2.53 -8.83
C GLY A 17 -8.03 1.35 -7.91
N GLN A 18 -6.95 0.71 -7.47
CA GLN A 18 -6.97 -0.41 -6.54
C GLN A 18 -5.85 -0.27 -5.52
N ILE A 19 -5.97 -0.96 -4.40
CA ILE A 19 -4.99 -0.89 -3.31
C ILE A 19 -4.50 -2.29 -2.98
N VAL A 20 -3.19 -2.44 -2.80
CA VAL A 20 -2.59 -3.59 -2.11
C VAL A 20 -2.02 -3.10 -0.79
N ALA A 21 -2.53 -3.61 0.32
CA ALA A 21 -2.08 -3.27 1.66
C ALA A 21 -1.31 -4.46 2.26
N VAL A 22 0.00 -4.31 2.43
CA VAL A 22 0.85 -5.33 3.08
C VAL A 22 1.09 -4.94 4.53
N CYS A 23 0.45 -5.68 5.45
CA CYS A 23 0.47 -5.40 6.90
C CYS A 23 1.66 -6.04 7.61
N GLY A 24 2.48 -6.83 6.90
CA GLY A 24 3.61 -7.55 7.49
C GLY A 24 3.14 -8.46 8.64
N ARG A 25 3.78 -8.32 9.80
CA ARG A 25 3.42 -9.08 11.01
C ARG A 25 2.35 -8.39 11.87
N ASN A 26 1.70 -7.34 11.40
CA ASN A 26 0.65 -6.67 12.17
C ASN A 26 -0.71 -7.32 11.86
N GLN A 27 -1.05 -8.41 12.58
CA GLN A 27 -2.32 -9.12 12.37
C GLN A 27 -3.52 -8.28 12.79
N ILE A 28 -3.39 -7.43 13.81
CA ILE A 28 -4.46 -6.54 14.26
C ILE A 28 -4.85 -5.61 13.10
N LEU A 29 -3.87 -4.94 12.49
CA LEU A 29 -4.10 -4.07 11.32
C LEU A 29 -4.70 -4.85 10.15
N SER A 30 -4.17 -6.03 9.84
CA SER A 30 -4.72 -6.87 8.75
C SER A 30 -6.20 -7.18 8.97
N SER A 31 -6.57 -7.63 10.16
CA SER A 31 -7.96 -7.95 10.51
C SER A 31 -8.85 -6.71 10.51
N THR A 32 -8.36 -5.57 11.00
CA THR A 32 -9.07 -4.30 10.96
C THR A 32 -9.35 -3.86 9.53
N LEU A 33 -8.37 -3.94 8.63
CA LEU A 33 -8.59 -3.55 7.23
C LEU A 33 -9.56 -4.50 6.52
N GLN A 34 -9.55 -5.79 6.88
CA GLN A 34 -10.41 -6.81 6.27
C GLN A 34 -11.89 -6.66 6.65
N SER A 35 -12.18 -6.11 7.83
CA SER A 35 -13.56 -5.88 8.27
C SER A 35 -14.21 -4.66 7.61
N ILE A 36 -13.43 -3.82 6.95
CA ILE A 36 -13.92 -2.58 6.32
C ILE A 36 -14.54 -2.91 4.96
N LYS A 37 -15.72 -2.32 4.70
CA LYS A 37 -16.31 -2.31 3.36
C LYS A 37 -15.66 -1.21 2.52
N TRP A 38 -14.87 -1.63 1.53
CA TRP A 38 -14.19 -0.73 0.62
C TRP A 38 -15.04 -0.42 -0.60
N ARG A 39 -14.97 0.83 -1.08
CA ARG A 39 -15.60 1.25 -2.34
C ARG A 39 -14.74 0.91 -3.57
N VAL A 40 -13.47 0.60 -3.34
CA VAL A 40 -12.48 0.23 -4.36
C VAL A 40 -11.96 -1.18 -4.09
N PRO A 41 -11.42 -1.89 -5.10
CA PRO A 41 -10.76 -3.16 -4.89
C PRO A 41 -9.55 -3.02 -3.97
N VAL A 42 -9.53 -3.77 -2.86
CA VAL A 42 -8.41 -3.78 -1.91
C VAL A 42 -7.97 -5.22 -1.66
N LYS A 43 -6.67 -5.49 -1.82
CA LYS A 43 -6.03 -6.75 -1.45
C LYS A 43 -5.23 -6.56 -0.17
N ILE A 44 -5.66 -7.21 0.90
CA ILE A 44 -5.00 -7.12 2.20
C ILE A 44 -4.14 -8.36 2.39
N ARG A 45 -2.84 -8.13 2.65
CA ARG A 45 -1.82 -9.16 2.79
C ARG A 45 -1.17 -9.04 4.16
N GLY A 46 -0.78 -10.18 4.74
CA GLY A 46 0.01 -10.24 5.97
C GLY A 46 1.50 -10.11 5.68
N PHE A 47 2.30 -11.04 6.22
CA PHE A 47 3.71 -11.13 5.89
C PHE A 47 3.87 -11.76 4.50
N GLU A 48 4.63 -11.10 3.64
CA GLU A 48 4.82 -11.50 2.24
C GLU A 48 6.31 -11.66 1.95
N THR A 49 6.67 -12.79 1.35
CA THR A 49 8.06 -13.16 1.08
C THR A 49 8.51 -12.77 -0.33
N GLN A 50 7.55 -12.50 -1.23
CA GLN A 50 7.79 -12.15 -2.62
C GLN A 50 7.33 -10.71 -2.88
N MET A 51 7.96 -9.75 -2.18
CA MET A 51 7.59 -8.33 -2.25
C MET A 51 7.79 -7.76 -3.66
N GLU A 52 8.77 -8.28 -4.40
CA GLU A 52 9.08 -7.89 -5.78
C GLU A 52 7.90 -8.11 -6.75
N LYS A 53 7.10 -9.16 -6.52
CA LYS A 53 5.92 -9.44 -7.34
C LYS A 53 4.81 -8.43 -7.10
N TRP A 54 4.62 -8.05 -5.84
CA TRP A 54 3.60 -7.08 -5.45
C TRP A 54 3.99 -5.67 -5.85
N MET A 55 5.22 -5.25 -5.55
CA MET A 55 5.76 -3.98 -6.02
C MET A 55 5.71 -3.91 -7.55
N GLY A 56 6.03 -4.99 -8.24
CA GLY A 56 5.97 -5.06 -9.70
C GLY A 56 4.58 -4.96 -10.31
N ALA A 57 3.52 -5.15 -9.51
CA ALA A 57 2.13 -5.05 -9.95
C ALA A 57 1.48 -3.69 -9.58
N CYS A 58 2.24 -2.80 -8.95
CA CYS A 58 1.76 -1.48 -8.51
C CYS A 58 2.33 -0.36 -9.38
N ASP A 59 1.63 0.76 -9.44
CA ASP A 59 2.08 1.98 -10.14
C ASP A 59 2.79 2.98 -9.21
N CYS A 60 2.61 2.83 -7.90
CA CYS A 60 3.28 3.63 -6.86
C CYS A 60 3.29 2.88 -5.52
N ILE A 61 4.06 3.38 -4.55
CA ILE A 61 4.14 2.82 -3.20
C ILE A 61 4.03 3.90 -2.13
N ILE A 62 3.25 3.63 -1.09
CA ILE A 62 3.20 4.41 0.15
C ILE A 62 3.87 3.60 1.25
N THR A 63 4.91 4.15 1.87
CA THR A 63 5.67 3.41 2.89
C THR A 63 6.33 4.34 3.90
N LYS A 64 6.82 3.78 5.01
CA LYS A 64 7.74 4.49 5.90
C LYS A 64 9.13 4.59 5.25
N ALA A 65 9.96 5.52 5.73
CA ALA A 65 11.34 5.70 5.26
C ALA A 65 12.28 4.57 5.75
N GLY A 66 11.98 3.33 5.36
CA GLY A 66 12.88 2.19 5.56
C GLY A 66 13.84 2.08 4.38
N PRO A 67 15.16 2.05 4.59
CA PRO A 67 16.13 2.07 3.49
C PRO A 67 15.99 0.86 2.56
N GLY A 68 15.68 -0.33 3.11
CA GLY A 68 15.43 -1.53 2.31
C GLY A 68 14.24 -1.37 1.36
N THR A 69 13.10 -0.91 1.87
CA THR A 69 11.90 -0.72 1.05
C THR A 69 12.07 0.41 0.03
N ILE A 70 12.81 1.48 0.38
CA ILE A 70 13.15 2.56 -0.56
C ILE A 70 14.01 2.01 -1.69
N ALA A 71 15.06 1.25 -1.37
CA ALA A 71 15.93 0.66 -2.37
C ALA A 71 15.17 -0.29 -3.31
N GLU A 72 14.32 -1.17 -2.75
CA GLU A 72 13.47 -2.08 -3.52
C GLU A 72 12.52 -1.32 -4.45
N ALA A 73 11.84 -0.28 -3.96
CA ALA A 73 10.93 0.54 -4.75
C ALA A 73 11.64 1.26 -5.90
N LEU A 74 12.84 1.81 -5.66
CA LEU A 74 13.66 2.45 -6.68
C LEU A 74 14.12 1.46 -7.76
N ILE A 75 14.53 0.25 -7.37
CA ILE A 75 14.89 -0.83 -8.32
C ILE A 75 13.68 -1.19 -9.21
N ARG A 76 12.47 -1.14 -8.66
CA ARG A 76 11.22 -1.39 -9.40
C ARG A 76 10.70 -0.18 -10.17
N GLY A 77 11.33 0.99 -10.07
CA GLY A 77 10.88 2.22 -10.71
C GLY A 77 9.57 2.78 -10.15
N LEU A 78 9.23 2.46 -8.90
CA LEU A 78 8.00 2.93 -8.26
C LEU A 78 8.18 4.34 -7.69
N PRO A 79 7.32 5.31 -8.05
CA PRO A 79 7.17 6.54 -7.30
C PRO A 79 6.84 6.26 -5.83
N ILE A 80 7.57 6.91 -4.92
CA ILE A 80 7.48 6.67 -3.47
C ILE A 80 6.81 7.85 -2.78
N ILE A 81 5.80 7.56 -1.97
CA ILE A 81 5.18 8.51 -1.02
C ILE A 81 5.58 8.06 0.39
N LEU A 82 6.36 8.89 1.08
CA LEU A 82 6.80 8.61 2.45
C LEU A 82 5.77 9.14 3.46
N ASN A 83 5.23 8.25 4.28
CA ASN A 83 4.20 8.61 5.28
C ASN A 83 4.73 8.68 6.72
N ASP A 84 5.92 8.13 6.98
CA ASP A 84 6.50 8.10 8.31
C ASP A 84 8.02 7.85 8.23
N PHE A 85 8.76 8.15 9.29
CA PHE A 85 10.16 7.81 9.44
C PHE A 85 10.48 7.51 10.91
N ILE A 86 11.44 6.62 11.15
CA ILE A 86 11.95 6.39 12.50
C ILE A 86 13.12 7.35 12.70
N PRO A 87 13.09 8.26 13.70
CA PRO A 87 14.20 9.15 13.99
C PRO A 87 15.51 8.37 14.20
N GLY A 88 16.57 8.76 13.49
CA GLY A 88 17.87 8.07 13.54
C GLY A 88 18.04 6.93 12.54
N GLN A 89 17.04 6.63 11.69
CA GLN A 89 17.32 5.91 10.45
C GLN A 89 17.99 6.88 9.46
N VAL A 90 19.14 6.44 8.93
CA VAL A 90 19.90 7.12 7.88
C VAL A 90 19.16 7.15 6.54
#